data_AF-A0A4R4DJU9-F1
#
_entry.id   AF-A0A4R4DJU9-F1
#
_cell.length_a   1.000
_cell.length_b   1.000
_cell.length_c   1.000
_cell.angle_alpha   90.00
_cell.angle_beta   90.00
_cell.angle_gamma   90.00
#
_symmetry.space_group_name_H-M   'P 1'
#
loop_
_entity.id
_entity.type
_entity.pdbx_description
1 polymer ?
#
loop_
_entity_poly.entity_id
_entity_poly.type
_entity_poly.pdbx_seq_one_letter_code
_entity_poly.pdbx_strand_id
1 'polypeptide(L)'
;MNELARLRELLDADQAKLGVHIRRMNSPGSPVYRSVENVVPAATILVSSFAATALVHLWLGIAILVVGCWWWLMKHLPRVKDDVFDRTAALVLGDERQFDLWWSQGVLSLFAKLPDGTELAATRRDDWRAWVRSLPEGLEQIAGGRERPDA
;
A
#
# COMPACT_ATOMS: atom_id res chain seq x y z
N MET A 1 -1.82 26.89 -1.44
CA MET A 1 -1.62 25.51 -0.95
C MET A 1 -0.29 25.01 -1.46
N ASN A 2 0.45 24.25 -0.65
CA ASN A 2 1.59 23.46 -1.12
C ASN A 2 1.03 22.29 -1.96
N GLU A 3 1.71 21.91 -3.04
CA GLU A 3 1.37 20.78 -3.90
C GLU A 3 1.20 19.48 -3.13
N LEU A 4 1.98 19.26 -2.06
CA LEU A 4 1.82 18.09 -1.19
C LEU A 4 0.48 18.12 -0.42
N ALA A 5 0.06 19.29 0.06
CA ALA A 5 -1.21 19.44 0.74
C ALA A 5 -2.39 19.18 -0.21
N ARG A 6 -2.30 19.70 -1.44
CA ARG A 6 -3.26 19.40 -2.51
C ARG A 6 -3.30 17.91 -2.86
N LEU A 7 -2.14 17.27 -2.97
CA LEU A 7 -2.07 15.83 -3.20
C LEU A 7 -2.76 15.06 -2.08
N ARG A 8 -2.54 15.44 -0.83
CA ARG A 8 -3.19 14.81 0.32
C ARG A 8 -4.71 14.93 0.27
N GLU A 9 -5.23 16.11 -0.04
CA GLU A 9 -6.68 16.32 -0.22
C GLU A 9 -7.24 15.43 -1.34
N LEU A 10 -6.52 15.30 -2.46
CA LEU A 10 -6.92 14.42 -3.58
C LEU A 10 -6.92 12.93 -3.20
N LEU A 11 -5.97 12.49 -2.36
CA LEU A 11 -5.92 11.13 -1.83
C LEU A 11 -7.05 10.88 -0.83
N ASP A 12 -7.32 11.84 0.07
CA ASP A 12 -8.39 11.76 1.08
C ASP A 12 -9.78 11.74 0.41
N ALA A 13 -9.93 12.39 -0.74
CA ALA A 13 -11.15 12.38 -1.56
C ALA A 13 -11.30 11.14 -2.48
N ASP A 14 -10.39 10.16 -2.42
CA ASP A 14 -10.31 8.99 -3.33
C ASP A 14 -10.25 9.35 -4.84
N GLN A 15 -9.82 10.58 -5.13
CA GLN A 15 -9.67 11.11 -6.49
C GLN A 15 -8.31 10.77 -7.10
N ALA A 16 -7.31 10.59 -6.23
CA ALA A 16 -6.01 10.06 -6.57
C ALA A 16 -5.70 8.82 -5.72
N LYS A 17 -4.86 7.94 -6.25
CA LYS A 17 -4.33 6.77 -5.57
C LYS A 17 -2.82 6.83 -5.57
N LEU A 18 -2.26 6.67 -4.38
CA LEU A 18 -0.82 6.50 -4.20
C LEU A 18 -0.49 5.02 -4.39
N GLY A 19 0.33 4.71 -5.38
CA GLY A 19 0.97 3.41 -5.52
C GLY A 19 2.33 3.41 -4.83
N VAL A 20 2.58 2.38 -4.03
CA VAL A 20 3.88 2.17 -3.37
C VAL A 20 4.46 0.85 -3.84
N HIS A 21 5.75 0.85 -4.20
CA HIS A 21 6.47 -0.34 -4.57
C HIS A 21 6.82 -1.19 -3.33
N ILE A 22 5.82 -1.91 -2.82
CA ILE A 22 5.87 -2.65 -1.53
C ILE A 22 7.09 -3.55 -1.39
N ARG A 23 7.51 -4.24 -2.47
CA ARG A 23 8.69 -5.12 -2.42
C ARG A 23 9.97 -4.38 -2.03
N ARG A 24 10.12 -3.13 -2.46
CA ARG A 24 11.32 -2.32 -2.21
C ARG A 24 11.27 -1.68 -0.83
N MET A 25 10.05 -1.35 -0.36
CA MET A 25 9.83 -0.82 0.99
C MET A 25 9.84 -1.90 2.07
N ASN A 26 9.53 -3.15 1.73
CA ASN A 26 9.67 -4.32 2.60
C ASN A 26 11.02 -5.04 2.42
N SER A 27 12.11 -4.26 2.27
CA SER A 27 13.48 -4.75 2.15
C SER A 27 14.37 -4.18 3.25
N PRO A 28 15.43 -4.90 3.69
CA PRO A 28 16.39 -4.38 4.67
C PRO A 28 16.97 -3.03 4.25
N GLY A 29 17.00 -2.06 5.16
CA GLY A 29 17.46 -0.69 4.89
C GLY A 29 16.34 0.32 4.59
N SER A 30 15.09 -0.14 4.43
CA SER A 30 13.93 0.74 4.40
C SER A 30 13.50 1.13 5.82
N PRO A 31 13.16 2.41 6.10
CA PRO A 31 12.76 2.85 7.45
C PRO A 31 11.44 2.23 7.93
N VAL A 32 10.64 1.66 7.02
CA VAL A 32 9.36 1.00 7.35
C VAL A 32 9.50 -0.52 7.52
N TYR A 33 10.68 -1.09 7.24
CA TYR A 33 10.92 -2.53 7.33
C TYR A 33 11.02 -3.01 8.78
N ARG A 34 10.28 -4.07 9.11
CA ARG A 34 10.35 -4.75 10.42
C ARG A 34 10.59 -6.24 10.21
N SER A 35 11.81 -6.69 10.46
CA SER A 35 12.20 -8.11 10.31
C SER A 35 11.32 -9.05 11.15
N VAL A 36 10.93 -8.60 12.34
CA VAL A 36 10.14 -9.37 13.30
C VAL A 36 8.77 -9.77 12.72
N GLU A 37 8.12 -8.89 11.94
CA GLU A 37 6.80 -9.16 11.35
C GLU A 37 6.82 -10.26 10.29
N ASN A 38 7.98 -10.49 9.66
CA ASN A 38 8.17 -11.55 8.66
C ASN A 38 8.68 -12.86 9.30
N VAL A 39 9.53 -12.77 10.32
CA VAL A 39 10.20 -13.94 10.92
C VAL A 39 9.35 -14.64 11.98
N VAL A 40 8.66 -13.89 12.83
CA VAL A 40 7.90 -14.46 13.96
C VAL A 40 6.80 -15.44 13.52
N PRO A 41 5.98 -15.16 12.49
CA PRO A 41 4.94 -16.09 12.05
C PRO A 41 5.53 -17.41 11.56
N ALA A 42 6.57 -17.35 10.72
CA ALA A 42 7.23 -18.53 10.18
C ALA A 42 7.87 -19.37 11.30
N ALA A 43 8.58 -18.71 12.22
CA ALA A 43 9.18 -19.38 13.38
C ALA A 43 8.12 -20.05 14.27
N THR A 44 6.99 -19.37 14.50
CA THR A 44 5.90 -19.89 15.34
C THR A 44 5.24 -21.12 14.71
N ILE A 45 4.97 -21.08 13.40
CA ILE A 45 4.39 -22.21 12.66
C ILE A 45 5.34 -23.41 12.69
N LEU A 46 6.63 -23.19 12.47
CA LEU A 46 7.62 -24.26 12.49
C LEU A 46 7.78 -24.87 13.88
N VAL A 47 7.96 -24.04 14.92
CA VAL A 47 8.14 -24.52 16.30
C VAL A 47 6.89 -25.28 16.76
N SER A 48 5.69 -24.78 16.46
CA SER A 48 4.44 -25.47 16.82
C SER A 48 4.26 -26.79 16.07
N SER A 49 4.61 -26.85 14.78
CA SER A 49 4.58 -28.09 14.00
C SER A 49 5.55 -29.15 14.53
N PHE A 50 6.79 -28.76 14.87
CA PHE A 50 7.77 -29.67 15.45
C PHE A 50 7.37 -30.13 16.85
N ALA A 51 6.87 -29.22 17.70
CA ALA A 51 6.38 -29.57 19.03
C ALA A 51 5.21 -30.58 18.95
N ALA A 52 4.25 -30.38 18.05
CA ALA A 52 3.14 -31.31 17.86
C ALA A 52 3.59 -32.68 17.31
N THR A 53 4.60 -32.68 16.44
CA THR A 53 5.20 -33.93 15.94
C THR A 53 5.88 -34.71 17.07
N ALA A 54 6.63 -34.02 17.93
CA ALA A 54 7.39 -34.64 19.02
C ALA A 54 6.50 -35.11 20.18
N LEU A 55 5.43 -34.37 20.51
CA LEU A 55 4.60 -34.62 21.69
C LEU A 55 3.36 -35.47 21.41
N VAL A 56 2.87 -35.49 20.16
CA VAL A 56 1.59 -36.15 19.82
C VAL A 56 1.76 -37.13 18.67
N HIS A 57 1.88 -36.64 17.44
CA HIS A 57 2.02 -37.49 16.25
C HIS A 57 2.40 -36.65 15.03
N LEU A 58 3.15 -37.25 14.11
CA LEU A 58 3.52 -36.66 12.82
C LEU A 58 2.34 -36.02 12.06
N TRP A 59 1.17 -36.67 12.00
CA TRP A 59 0.01 -36.15 11.27
C TRP A 59 -0.50 -34.83 11.84
N LEU A 60 -0.44 -34.64 13.16
CA LEU A 60 -0.81 -33.37 13.78
C LEU A 60 0.19 -32.27 13.43
N GLY A 61 1.48 -32.59 13.44
CA GLY A 61 2.54 -31.66 13.00
C GLY A 61 2.36 -31.21 11.54
N ILE A 62 2.06 -32.16 10.65
CA ILE A 62 1.76 -31.86 9.23
C ILE A 62 0.51 -30.98 9.11
N ALA A 63 -0.57 -31.31 9.83
CA ALA A 63 -1.80 -30.53 9.80
C ALA A 63 -1.56 -29.07 10.25
N ILE A 64 -0.81 -28.87 11.33
CA ILE A 64 -0.43 -27.52 11.82
C ILE A 64 0.42 -26.79 10.78
N LEU A 65 1.36 -27.45 10.13
CA LEU A 65 2.21 -26.84 9.12
C LEU A 65 1.37 -26.36 7.92
N VAL A 66 0.47 -27.21 7.42
CA VAL A 66 -0.41 -26.87 6.28
C VAL A 66 -1.33 -25.71 6.62
N VAL A 67 -2.04 -25.79 7.76
CA VAL A 67 -2.97 -24.73 8.19
C VAL A 67 -2.22 -23.43 8.51
N GLY A 68 -1.06 -23.53 9.16
CA GLY A 68 -0.21 -22.39 9.48
C GLY A 68 0.29 -21.68 8.22
N CYS A 69 0.81 -22.42 7.25
CA CYS A 69 1.23 -21.87 5.96
C CYS A 69 0.06 -21.23 5.21
N TRP A 70 -1.10 -21.88 5.17
CA TRP A 70 -2.30 -21.32 4.56
C TRP A 70 -2.69 -20.00 5.21
N TRP A 71 -2.80 -19.97 6.54
CA TRP A 71 -3.13 -18.76 7.29
C TRP A 71 -2.09 -17.64 7.07
N TRP A 72 -0.80 -17.99 7.06
CA TRP A 72 0.27 -17.02 6.86
C TRP A 72 0.20 -16.37 5.48
N LEU A 73 0.01 -17.17 4.42
CA LEU A 73 -0.10 -16.66 3.06
C LEU A 73 -1.39 -15.88 2.81
N MET A 74 -2.52 -16.34 3.34
CA MET A 74 -3.83 -15.76 3.03
C MET A 74 -4.20 -14.57 3.91
N LYS A 75 -3.71 -14.51 5.16
CA LYS A 75 -4.14 -13.49 6.12
C LYS A 75 -3.02 -12.60 6.60
N HIS A 76 -1.87 -13.16 6.92
CA HIS A 76 -0.76 -12.38 7.47
C HIS A 76 0.01 -11.62 6.38
N LEU A 77 0.30 -12.26 5.24
CA LEU A 77 1.03 -11.61 4.15
C LEU A 77 0.29 -10.39 3.56
N PRO A 78 -1.04 -10.43 3.31
CA PRO A 78 -1.77 -9.24 2.87
C PRO A 78 -1.73 -8.13 3.92
N ARG A 79 -1.96 -8.47 5.20
CA ARG A 79 -1.90 -7.50 6.30
C ARG A 79 -0.55 -6.80 6.41
N VAL A 80 0.56 -7.52 6.26
CA VAL A 80 1.90 -6.90 6.27
C VAL A 80 2.08 -5.95 5.10
N LYS A 81 1.52 -6.25 3.92
CA LYS A 81 1.57 -5.34 2.76
C LYS A 81 0.79 -4.05 3.06
N ASP A 82 -0.39 -4.17 3.64
CA ASP A 82 -1.22 -3.01 4.02
C ASP A 82 -0.52 -2.17 5.09
N ASP A 83 0.01 -2.79 6.15
CA ASP A 83 0.73 -2.07 7.20
C ASP A 83 2.01 -1.38 6.66
N VAL A 84 2.70 -1.99 5.68
CA VAL A 84 3.87 -1.38 5.01
C VAL A 84 3.44 -0.21 4.12
N PHE A 85 2.31 -0.35 3.43
CA PHE A 85 1.71 0.72 2.64
C PHE A 85 1.38 1.92 3.54
N ASP A 86 0.65 1.71 4.63
CA ASP A 86 0.21 2.76 5.55
C ASP A 86 1.40 3.50 6.17
N ARG A 87 2.41 2.76 6.63
CA ARG A 87 3.66 3.34 7.16
C ARG A 87 4.40 4.14 6.08
N THR A 88 4.42 3.66 4.85
CA THR A 88 5.07 4.37 3.75
C THR A 88 4.29 5.63 3.39
N ALA A 89 2.97 5.55 3.28
CA ALA A 89 2.10 6.69 3.01
C ALA A 89 2.26 7.77 4.09
N ALA A 90 2.22 7.39 5.37
CA ALA A 90 2.44 8.31 6.49
C ALA A 90 3.83 8.96 6.46
N LEU A 91 4.87 8.21 6.09
CA LEU A 91 6.23 8.71 5.95
C LEU A 91 6.33 9.74 4.82
N VAL A 92 5.88 9.39 3.61
CA VAL A 92 6.07 10.23 2.41
C VAL A 92 5.11 11.42 2.37
N LEU A 93 3.91 11.32 2.95
CA LEU A 93 2.95 12.42 3.02
C LEU A 93 3.20 13.34 4.24
N GLY A 94 4.09 12.96 5.15
CA GLY A 94 4.43 13.77 6.32
C GLY A 94 5.39 14.92 6.01
N ASP A 95 6.24 14.78 4.98
CA ASP A 95 7.24 15.78 4.59
C ASP A 95 7.48 15.72 3.07
N GLU A 96 7.46 16.88 2.42
CA GLU A 96 7.67 17.03 0.98
C GLU A 96 9.07 16.54 0.55
N ARG A 97 10.09 16.76 1.39
CA ARG A 97 11.45 16.27 1.11
C ARG A 97 11.52 14.76 1.08
N GLN A 98 10.76 14.10 1.95
CA GLN A 98 10.67 12.64 1.95
C GLN A 98 9.92 12.16 0.71
N PHE A 99 8.83 12.83 0.34
CA PHE A 99 8.12 12.53 -0.89
C PHE A 99 9.06 12.58 -2.11
N ASP A 100 9.82 13.66 -2.29
CA ASP A 100 10.77 13.81 -3.41
C ASP A 100 11.86 12.73 -3.42
N LEU A 101 12.40 12.40 -2.25
CA LEU A 101 13.43 11.37 -2.11
C LEU A 101 12.87 10.00 -2.56
N TRP A 102 11.70 9.61 -2.07
CA TRP A 102 11.10 8.33 -2.42
C TRP A 102 10.52 8.30 -3.85
N TRP A 103 10.07 9.45 -4.36
CA TRP A 103 9.64 9.63 -5.75
C TRP A 103 10.81 9.41 -6.73
N SER A 104 11.93 10.10 -6.49
CA SER A 104 13.14 9.98 -7.34
C SER A 104 13.73 8.58 -7.34
N GLN A 105 13.62 7.85 -6.22
CA GLN A 105 14.00 6.45 -6.13
C GLN A 105 13.07 5.51 -6.90
N GLY A 106 11.89 5.98 -7.35
CA GLY A 106 10.88 5.18 -8.04
C GLY A 106 10.18 4.19 -7.13
N VAL A 107 10.05 4.55 -5.86
CA VAL A 107 9.25 3.79 -4.89
C VAL A 107 7.77 4.19 -4.97
N LEU A 108 7.50 5.41 -5.40
CA LEU A 108 6.15 5.97 -5.48
C LEU A 108 5.68 6.04 -6.94
N SER A 109 4.37 5.90 -7.11
CA SER A 109 3.64 6.17 -8.34
C SER A 109 2.31 6.80 -7.98
N LEU A 110 1.80 7.69 -8.82
CA LEU A 110 0.48 8.30 -8.65
C LEU A 110 -0.44 7.84 -9.77
N PHE A 111 -1.71 7.66 -9.43
CA PHE A 111 -2.75 7.31 -10.37
C PHE A 111 -4.00 8.13 -10.05
N ALA A 112 -4.62 8.74 -11.04
CA ALA A 112 -5.92 9.40 -10.91
C ALA A 112 -6.80 8.98 -12.08
N LYS A 113 -8.09 8.81 -11.80
CA LYS A 113 -9.09 8.54 -12.83
C LYS A 113 -9.97 9.78 -12.96
N LEU A 114 -9.90 10.43 -14.13
CA LEU A 114 -10.76 11.56 -14.43
C LEU A 114 -12.20 11.09 -14.70
N PRO A 115 -13.19 11.97 -14.49
CA PRO A 115 -14.60 11.67 -14.73
C PRO A 115 -14.91 11.33 -16.19
N ASP A 116 -14.10 11.82 -17.13
CA ASP A 116 -14.14 11.44 -18.56
C ASP A 116 -13.62 10.01 -18.82
N GLY A 117 -13.29 9.25 -17.78
CA GLY A 117 -12.72 7.91 -17.87
C GLY A 117 -11.24 7.87 -18.23
N THR A 118 -10.60 9.04 -18.41
CA THR A 118 -9.17 9.13 -18.71
C THR A 118 -8.35 8.80 -17.46
N GLU A 119 -7.41 7.88 -17.61
CA GLU A 119 -6.51 7.46 -16.54
C GLU A 119 -5.20 8.23 -16.67
N LEU A 120 -4.85 9.00 -15.64
CA LEU A 120 -3.58 9.71 -15.55
C LEU A 120 -2.70 8.99 -14.53
N ALA A 121 -1.59 8.43 -15.00
CA ALA A 121 -0.56 7.86 -14.15
C ALA A 121 0.70 8.72 -14.21
N ALA A 122 1.32 8.96 -13.06
CA ALA A 122 2.64 9.56 -12.97
C ALA A 122 3.60 8.59 -12.27
N THR A 123 4.80 8.50 -12.81
CA THR A 123 5.89 7.65 -12.32
C THR A 123 7.12 8.51 -12.05
N ARG A 124 8.21 7.92 -11.55
CA ARG A 124 9.48 8.64 -11.28
C ARG A 124 10.03 9.51 -12.43
N ARG A 125 9.62 9.24 -13.67
CA ARG A 125 10.07 9.98 -14.85
C ARG A 125 9.30 11.29 -15.04
N ASP A 126 8.16 11.40 -14.37
CA ASP A 126 7.25 12.52 -14.45
C ASP A 126 7.44 13.44 -13.24
N ASP A 127 7.21 14.74 -13.42
CA ASP A 127 7.17 15.68 -12.32
C ASP A 127 5.81 15.55 -11.60
N TRP A 128 5.83 14.97 -10.40
CA TRP A 128 4.62 14.80 -9.60
C TRP A 128 3.94 16.12 -9.26
N ARG A 129 4.69 17.24 -9.13
CA ARG A 129 4.10 18.56 -8.87
C ARG A 129 3.39 19.08 -10.10
N ALA A 130 3.97 18.88 -11.29
CA ALA A 130 3.30 19.20 -12.54
C ALA A 130 2.04 18.35 -12.72
N TRP A 131 2.11 17.06 -12.36
CA TRP A 131 0.96 16.16 -12.40
C TRP A 131 -0.18 16.62 -11.47
N VAL A 132 0.11 16.94 -10.20
CA VAL A 132 -0.88 17.46 -9.24
C VAL A 132 -1.53 18.76 -9.74
N ARG A 133 -0.73 19.64 -10.36
CA ARG A 133 -1.22 20.91 -10.94
C ARG A 133 -2.08 20.70 -12.19
N SER A 134 -1.85 19.63 -12.94
CA SER A 134 -2.63 19.30 -14.14
C SER A 134 -4.03 18.75 -13.83
N LEU A 135 -4.26 18.30 -12.60
CA LEU A 135 -5.57 17.82 -12.17
C LEU A 135 -6.53 18.99 -11.96
N PRO A 136 -7.76 18.95 -12.50
CA PRO A 136 -8.73 20.03 -12.36
C PRO A 136 -9.08 20.29 -10.89
N GLU A 137 -9.20 21.57 -10.52
CA GLU A 137 -9.68 21.99 -9.19
C GLU A 137 -11.18 21.69 -9.11
N GLY A 138 -11.60 20.84 -8.17
CA GLY A 138 -13.03 20.54 -7.97
C GLY A 138 -13.57 19.36 -8.77
N LEU A 139 -12.87 18.22 -8.78
CA LEU A 139 -13.47 16.92 -9.15
C LEU A 139 -14.79 16.61 -8.40
N GLU A 140 -15.04 17.27 -7.26
CA GLU A 140 -16.30 17.24 -6.51
C GLU A 140 -17.52 17.78 -7.30
N GLN A 141 -17.35 18.71 -8.23
CA GLN A 141 -18.50 19.48 -8.76
C GLN A 141 -19.24 18.77 -9.90
N ILE A 142 -18.63 17.80 -10.59
CA ILE A 142 -19.25 17.11 -11.74
C ILE A 142 -19.85 15.75 -11.33
N ALA A 143 -19.29 15.07 -10.32
CA ALA A 143 -19.81 13.78 -9.85
C ALA A 143 -21.16 13.89 -9.11
N GLY A 144 -21.53 15.09 -8.63
CA GLY A 144 -22.84 15.39 -8.06
C GLY A 144 -23.96 15.68 -9.09
N GLY A 145 -23.60 15.81 -10.38
CA GLY A 145 -24.53 16.11 -11.48
C GLY A 145 -25.13 14.84 -12.09
N ARG A 146 -25.65 13.92 -11.29
CA ARG A 146 -26.56 12.89 -11.82
C ARG A 146 -27.93 13.54 -11.94
N GLU A 147 -28.18 14.22 -13.06
CA GLU A 147 -29.53 14.61 -13.49
C GLU A 147 -30.43 13.38 -13.33
N ARG A 148 -31.46 13.52 -12.50
CA ARG A 148 -32.66 12.69 -12.61
C ARG A 148 -33.27 13.02 -13.97
N PRO A 149 -33.44 12.05 -14.88
CA PRO A 149 -34.39 12.25 -15.96
C PRO A 149 -35.79 12.23 -15.33
N ASP A 150 -36.39 13.42 -15.23
CA ASP A 150 -37.84 13.56 -15.19
C ASP A 150 -38.38 13.15 -16.57
N ALA A 151 -39.05 12.01 -16.66
CA ALA A 151 -40.12 11.69 -17.62
C ALA A 151 -40.73 10.32 -17.29
#